data_AF-A0A534SXD4-F1
#
_entry.id   AF-A0A534SXD4-F1
#
_cell.length_a   1.000
_cell.length_b   1.000
_cell.length_c   1.000
_cell.angle_alpha   90.00
_cell.angle_beta   90.00
_cell.angle_gamma   90.00
#
_symmetry.space_group_name_H-M   'P 1'
#
loop_
_entity.id
_entity.type
_entity.pdbx_description
1 polymer ?
#
loop_
_entity_poly.entity_id
_entity_poly.type
_entity_poly.pdbx_seq_one_letter_code
_entity_poly.pdbx_strand_id
1 'polypeptide(L)'
;MVAGSASGAASVSTTVTIPASVAASVTADGCTNNPGPFITLSGELALGGITARLTFQNNVKGTHTHTEDVTTDVVIIPAGEKITFAKQPPQGGVGGNPFISIQFTDGAGTPVSDETFLGRCVQGLEPASAAFSLPAEASVDVTTGSCDNSPGPFITLSGEIALAGINARLIFRNNVKGTHTHTEDVTADVVILPEGETIRFAKQPPLGGVGGNPRISIQFLDGSGNPLGAPIFLGRCVQLN
;
A
#
# COMPACT_ATOMS: atom_id res chain seq x y z
N MET A 1 -21.94 31.46 31.46
CA MET A 1 -21.38 31.64 30.11
C MET A 1 -21.05 30.27 29.57
N VAL A 2 -21.68 29.85 28.48
CA VAL A 2 -21.43 28.56 27.84
C VAL A 2 -20.11 28.69 27.08
N ALA A 3 -19.07 27.95 27.50
CA ALA A 3 -17.86 27.81 26.72
C ALA A 3 -18.23 27.05 25.44
N GLY A 4 -18.19 27.72 24.29
CA GLY A 4 -18.43 27.07 23.01
C GLY A 4 -17.30 26.09 22.73
N SER A 5 -17.61 24.81 22.66
CA SER A 5 -16.69 23.78 22.17
C SER A 5 -16.31 24.14 20.73
N ALA A 6 -15.08 24.61 20.53
CA ALA A 6 -14.57 24.83 19.19
C ALA A 6 -14.26 23.46 18.57
N SER A 7 -15.13 23.00 17.67
CA SER A 7 -14.89 21.83 16.83
C SER A 7 -14.30 22.26 15.49
N GLY A 8 -13.12 21.75 15.16
CA GLY A 8 -12.48 21.90 13.86
C GLY A 8 -12.45 20.56 13.12
N ALA A 9 -12.35 20.63 11.79
CA ALA A 9 -12.07 19.49 10.93
C ALA A 9 -10.99 19.86 9.93
N ALA A 10 -10.08 18.94 9.64
CA ALA A 10 -9.10 19.04 8.56
C ALA A 10 -9.05 17.70 7.81
N SER A 11 -8.81 17.78 6.51
CA SER A 11 -8.54 16.62 5.67
C SER A 11 -7.18 16.80 5.00
N VAL A 12 -6.38 15.75 5.00
CA VAL A 12 -5.06 15.75 4.37
C VAL A 12 -4.95 14.57 3.41
N SER A 13 -4.46 14.84 2.21
CA SER A 13 -4.11 13.82 1.23
C SER A 13 -2.63 13.93 0.88
N THR A 14 -1.92 12.80 0.87
CA THR A 14 -0.53 12.76 0.46
C THR A 14 -0.16 11.41 -0.15
N THR A 15 0.82 11.40 -1.04
CA THR A 15 1.37 10.17 -1.60
C THR A 15 2.46 9.63 -0.69
N VAL A 16 2.37 8.35 -0.36
CA VAL A 16 3.37 7.62 0.41
C VAL A 16 3.83 6.41 -0.40
N THR A 17 5.03 5.93 -0.10
CA THR A 17 5.58 4.72 -0.71
C THR A 17 5.67 3.61 0.33
N ILE A 18 5.01 2.48 0.05
CA ILE A 18 4.94 1.32 0.94
C ILE A 18 5.91 0.26 0.42
N PRO A 19 6.88 -0.22 1.23
CA PRO A 19 7.62 -1.41 0.88
C PRO A 19 6.66 -2.60 0.74
N ALA A 20 6.68 -3.29 -0.39
CA ALA A 20 5.82 -4.43 -0.65
C ALA A 20 6.63 -5.61 -1.18
N SER A 21 6.12 -6.82 -0.97
CA SER A 21 6.69 -8.02 -1.58
C SER A 21 5.60 -8.97 -2.02
N VAL A 22 5.80 -9.63 -3.13
CA VAL A 22 4.89 -10.63 -3.67
C VAL A 22 5.57 -11.99 -3.64
N ALA A 23 4.81 -13.02 -3.29
CA ALA A 23 5.18 -14.43 -3.45
C ALA A 23 4.06 -15.13 -4.22
N ALA A 24 4.38 -15.57 -5.44
CA ALA A 24 3.45 -16.19 -6.37
C ALA A 24 3.82 -17.66 -6.60
N SER A 25 2.85 -18.54 -6.39
CA SER A 25 2.87 -19.92 -6.88
C SER A 25 2.25 -19.96 -8.28
N VAL A 26 2.95 -20.60 -9.20
CA VAL A 26 2.53 -20.69 -10.60
C VAL A 26 2.39 -22.16 -10.98
N THR A 27 1.25 -22.54 -11.55
CA THR A 27 1.02 -23.90 -12.05
C THR A 27 0.56 -23.85 -13.49
N ALA A 28 1.03 -24.79 -14.29
CA ALA A 28 0.60 -24.95 -15.67
C ALA A 28 -0.22 -26.23 -15.84
N ASP A 29 -1.24 -26.16 -16.69
CA ASP A 29 -2.00 -27.32 -17.16
C ASP A 29 -2.14 -27.26 -18.69
N GLY A 30 -2.51 -28.38 -19.32
CA GLY A 30 -2.80 -28.40 -20.75
C GLY A 30 -1.63 -28.04 -21.64
N CYS A 31 -0.41 -28.49 -21.32
CA CYS A 31 0.84 -28.26 -22.07
C CYS A 31 0.87 -28.95 -23.46
N THR A 32 -0.16 -28.76 -24.27
CA THR A 32 -0.32 -29.35 -25.61
C THR A 32 -0.01 -28.32 -26.70
N ASN A 33 0.10 -28.80 -27.95
CA ASN A 33 0.43 -27.92 -29.07
C ASN A 33 -0.70 -26.95 -29.48
N ASN A 34 -1.93 -27.22 -29.05
CA ASN A 34 -3.10 -26.38 -29.26
C ASN A 34 -4.14 -26.81 -28.21
N PRO A 35 -4.70 -25.93 -27.36
CA PRO A 35 -4.62 -24.46 -27.37
C PRO A 35 -3.34 -23.83 -26.78
N GLY A 36 -2.40 -24.64 -26.28
CA GLY A 36 -1.26 -24.14 -25.50
C GLY A 36 -1.53 -24.19 -23.99
N PRO A 37 -0.53 -23.86 -23.16
CA PRO A 37 -0.63 -24.07 -21.74
C PRO A 37 -1.56 -23.08 -21.06
N PHE A 38 -2.23 -23.56 -20.03
CA PHE A 38 -3.11 -22.81 -19.15
C PHE A 38 -2.37 -22.48 -17.86
N ILE A 39 -2.04 -21.20 -17.67
CA ILE A 39 -1.26 -20.77 -16.50
C ILE A 39 -2.18 -20.24 -15.42
N THR A 40 -2.03 -20.81 -14.23
CA THR A 40 -2.71 -20.40 -13.01
C THR A 40 -1.70 -19.73 -12.09
N LEU A 41 -2.06 -18.56 -11.54
CA LEU A 41 -1.32 -17.90 -10.46
C LEU A 41 -2.16 -17.83 -9.19
N SER A 42 -1.48 -17.94 -8.06
CA SER A 42 -2.02 -17.70 -6.72
C SER A 42 -0.87 -17.27 -5.80
N GLY A 43 -1.17 -16.59 -4.70
CA GLY A 43 -0.11 -16.16 -3.80
C GLY A 43 -0.53 -15.07 -2.84
N GLU A 44 0.48 -14.39 -2.30
CA GLU A 44 0.34 -13.34 -1.30
C GLU A 44 1.13 -12.10 -1.70
N LEU A 45 0.51 -10.94 -1.52
CA LEU A 45 1.17 -9.64 -1.49
C LEU A 45 1.28 -9.19 -0.03
N ALA A 46 2.49 -9.01 0.47
CA ALA A 46 2.76 -8.53 1.82
C ALA A 46 3.15 -7.04 1.82
N LEU A 47 2.54 -6.24 2.70
CA LEU A 47 2.78 -4.81 2.83
C LEU A 47 3.62 -4.48 4.07
N GLY A 48 4.55 -3.53 3.95
CA GLY A 48 5.50 -3.11 5.00
C GLY A 48 4.89 -2.32 6.16
N GLY A 49 3.57 -2.12 6.16
CA GLY A 49 2.82 -1.38 7.18
C GLY A 49 2.93 0.14 7.06
N ILE A 50 1.91 0.83 7.56
CA ILE A 50 1.85 2.29 7.69
C ILE A 50 1.28 2.64 9.06
N THR A 51 1.92 3.60 9.71
CA THR A 51 1.41 4.24 10.93
C THR A 51 1.25 5.74 10.70
N ALA A 52 0.13 6.33 11.14
CA ALA A 52 -0.01 7.77 11.25
C ALA A 52 0.35 8.22 12.67
N ARG A 53 1.34 9.12 12.78
CA ARG A 53 1.74 9.77 14.02
C ARG A 53 1.17 11.18 14.08
N LEU A 54 0.35 11.44 15.08
CA LEU A 54 -0.06 12.79 15.45
C LEU A 54 0.92 13.36 16.47
N THR A 55 1.35 14.60 16.26
CA THR A 55 2.19 15.34 17.21
C THR A 55 1.47 16.60 17.67
N PHE A 56 1.37 16.76 18.99
CA PHE A 56 0.72 17.89 19.66
C PHE A 56 1.77 18.75 20.34
N GLN A 57 1.85 20.04 20.00
CA GLN A 57 2.86 20.95 20.53
C GLN A 57 2.22 22.20 21.14
N ASN A 58 2.44 22.44 22.44
CA ASN A 58 1.83 23.56 23.17
C ASN A 58 2.73 24.78 23.39
N ASN A 59 4.04 24.71 23.10
CA ASN A 59 4.99 25.76 23.47
C ASN A 59 5.96 26.18 22.36
N VAL A 60 5.48 26.38 21.14
CA VAL A 60 6.34 26.72 19.99
C VAL A 60 7.04 28.09 20.11
N LYS A 61 6.58 28.99 21.00
CA LYS A 61 7.21 30.29 21.26
C LYS A 61 8.09 30.35 22.51
N GLY A 62 8.22 29.26 23.27
CA GLY A 62 9.01 29.22 24.52
C GLY A 62 8.46 30.11 25.64
N THR A 63 7.18 30.50 25.59
CA THR A 63 6.54 31.41 26.55
C THR A 63 5.98 30.70 27.79
N HIS A 64 6.00 29.37 27.81
CA HIS A 64 5.57 28.54 28.94
C HIS A 64 6.73 27.75 29.54
N THR A 65 6.70 27.52 30.86
CA THR A 65 7.69 26.73 31.60
C THR A 65 7.49 25.22 31.47
N HIS A 66 6.31 24.78 31.00
CA HIS A 66 5.98 23.36 30.76
C HIS A 66 5.92 23.10 29.26
N THR A 67 6.71 22.14 28.77
CA THR A 67 6.75 21.73 27.37
C THR A 67 6.43 20.24 27.32
N GLU A 68 5.33 19.90 26.68
CA GLU A 68 4.99 18.52 26.36
C GLU A 68 4.75 18.43 24.85
N ASP A 69 5.57 17.61 24.20
CA ASP A 69 5.28 17.09 22.87
C ASP A 69 4.68 15.70 23.10
N VAL A 70 3.38 15.56 22.85
CA VAL A 70 2.71 14.26 22.93
C VAL A 70 2.60 13.73 21.52
N THR A 71 3.06 12.49 21.33
CA THR A 71 2.89 11.74 20.09
C THR A 71 1.91 10.62 20.29
N THR A 72 0.99 10.46 19.35
CA THR A 72 0.06 9.34 19.33
C THR A 72 0.08 8.66 17.98
N ASP A 73 0.26 7.35 18.01
CA ASP A 73 0.41 6.53 16.82
C ASP A 73 -0.86 5.72 16.55
N VAL A 74 -1.28 5.73 15.29
CA VAL A 74 -2.41 4.95 14.79
C VAL A 74 -1.90 4.05 13.69
N VAL A 75 -1.94 2.74 13.92
CA VAL A 75 -1.60 1.74 12.89
C VAL A 75 -2.71 1.75 11.84
N ILE A 76 -2.36 2.09 10.60
CA ILE A 76 -3.28 2.11 9.46
C ILE A 76 -3.21 0.77 8.72
N ILE A 77 -2.00 0.34 8.37
CA ILE A 77 -1.73 -0.98 7.79
C ILE A 77 -0.76 -1.68 8.73
N PRO A 78 -1.12 -2.83 9.31
CA PRO A 78 -0.17 -3.63 10.07
C PRO A 78 1.03 -4.04 9.22
N ALA A 79 2.23 -4.05 9.80
CA ALA A 79 3.39 -4.58 9.11
C ALA A 79 3.19 -6.08 8.85
N GLY A 80 3.38 -6.49 7.59
CA GLY A 80 3.14 -7.86 7.15
C GLY A 80 1.68 -8.18 6.84
N GLU A 81 0.81 -7.17 6.70
CA GLU A 81 -0.55 -7.35 6.16
C GLU A 81 -0.49 -8.08 4.81
N LYS A 82 -1.32 -9.12 4.64
CA LYS A 82 -1.29 -9.99 3.48
C LYS A 82 -2.59 -9.87 2.67
N ILE A 83 -2.43 -9.56 1.39
CA ILE A 83 -3.51 -9.63 0.41
C ILE A 83 -3.31 -10.93 -0.38
N THR A 84 -4.21 -11.89 -0.15
CA THR A 84 -4.21 -13.15 -0.92
C THR A 84 -4.91 -12.94 -2.24
N PHE A 85 -4.28 -13.30 -3.35
CA PHE A 85 -4.95 -13.35 -4.63
C PHE A 85 -5.31 -14.79 -4.99
N ALA A 86 -6.61 -14.98 -5.28
CA ALA A 86 -7.15 -16.28 -5.63
C ALA A 86 -6.63 -16.74 -6.99
N LYS A 87 -6.80 -18.04 -7.24
CA LYS A 87 -6.52 -18.71 -8.50
C LYS A 87 -7.10 -17.91 -9.68
N GLN A 88 -6.23 -17.30 -10.48
CA GLN A 88 -6.68 -16.56 -11.67
C GLN A 88 -7.01 -17.53 -12.80
N PRO A 89 -8.08 -17.27 -13.60
CA PRO A 89 -8.49 -18.15 -14.69
C PRO A 89 -7.35 -18.27 -15.70
N PRO A 90 -7.20 -19.46 -16.30
CA PRO A 90 -5.99 -19.72 -17.05
C PRO A 90 -5.93 -18.90 -18.33
N GLN A 91 -4.86 -18.12 -18.46
CA GLN A 91 -4.52 -17.42 -19.69
C GLN A 91 -3.88 -18.42 -20.66
N GLY A 92 -4.40 -18.51 -21.88
CA GLY A 92 -3.86 -19.40 -22.91
C GLY A 92 -2.50 -18.90 -23.40
N GLY A 93 -1.52 -19.79 -23.47
CA GLY A 93 -0.19 -19.52 -24.02
C GLY A 93 -0.01 -19.94 -25.48
N VAL A 94 1.18 -19.72 -26.02
CA VAL A 94 1.60 -20.29 -27.32
C VAL A 94 1.59 -21.82 -27.27
N GLY A 95 1.21 -22.46 -28.38
CA GLY A 95 1.20 -23.91 -28.51
C GLY A 95 2.56 -24.57 -28.24
N GLY A 96 2.56 -25.68 -27.50
CA GLY A 96 3.73 -26.54 -27.32
C GLY A 96 4.28 -26.49 -25.90
N ASN A 97 5.60 -26.34 -25.77
CA ASN A 97 6.29 -26.34 -24.47
C ASN A 97 7.20 -25.10 -24.33
N PRO A 98 6.58 -23.91 -24.17
CA PRO A 98 7.30 -22.64 -24.16
C PRO A 98 8.20 -22.49 -22.94
N PHE A 99 9.16 -21.57 -23.05
CA PHE A 99 9.82 -20.98 -21.91
C PHE A 99 8.87 -19.94 -21.32
N ILE A 100 8.57 -20.08 -20.03
CA ILE A 100 7.62 -19.23 -19.34
C ILE A 100 8.39 -18.40 -18.33
N SER A 101 8.19 -17.09 -18.39
CA SER A 101 8.69 -16.16 -17.39
C SER A 101 7.55 -15.33 -16.82
N ILE A 102 7.83 -14.69 -15.69
CA ILE A 102 6.94 -13.72 -15.06
C ILE A 102 7.70 -12.42 -14.81
N GLN A 103 7.00 -11.31 -14.92
CA GLN A 103 7.47 -10.00 -14.49
C GLN A 103 6.32 -9.30 -13.75
N PHE A 104 6.60 -8.66 -12.62
CA PHE A 104 5.61 -7.85 -11.93
C PHE A 104 5.63 -6.44 -12.49
N THR A 105 4.45 -5.88 -12.73
CA THR A 105 4.28 -4.51 -13.23
C THR A 105 3.33 -3.73 -12.35
N ASP A 106 3.41 -2.40 -12.43
CA ASP A 106 2.38 -1.52 -11.88
C ASP A 106 1.08 -1.59 -12.70
N GLY A 107 0.06 -0.83 -12.26
CA GLY A 107 -1.23 -0.69 -12.95
C GLY A 107 -1.13 -0.10 -14.35
N ALA A 108 -0.08 0.67 -14.65
CA ALA A 108 0.18 1.22 -15.98
C ALA A 108 0.96 0.24 -16.89
N GLY A 109 1.37 -0.92 -16.37
CA GLY A 109 2.13 -1.93 -17.11
C GLY A 109 3.64 -1.68 -17.12
N THR A 110 4.15 -0.75 -16.31
CA THR A 110 5.57 -0.48 -16.13
C THR A 110 6.18 -1.56 -15.23
N PRO A 111 7.30 -2.19 -15.61
CA PRO A 111 7.97 -3.16 -14.76
C PRO A 111 8.37 -2.61 -13.40
N VAL A 112 7.99 -3.32 -12.34
CA VAL A 112 8.46 -3.08 -10.96
C VAL A 112 9.39 -4.18 -10.47
N SER A 113 9.58 -5.24 -11.27
CA SER A 113 10.58 -6.28 -11.06
C SER A 113 11.34 -6.62 -12.34
N ASP A 114 12.47 -7.29 -12.16
CA ASP A 114 13.09 -8.03 -13.25
C ASP A 114 12.20 -9.19 -13.70
N GLU A 115 12.46 -9.67 -14.92
CA GLU A 115 11.84 -10.89 -15.41
C GLU A 115 12.46 -12.10 -14.70
N THR A 116 11.60 -12.98 -14.16
CA THR A 116 11.97 -14.23 -13.53
C THR A 116 11.56 -15.40 -14.41
N PHE A 117 12.54 -16.23 -14.81
CA PHE A 117 12.25 -17.46 -15.54
C PHE A 117 11.62 -18.50 -14.60
N LEU A 118 10.42 -18.97 -14.97
CA LEU A 118 9.66 -19.94 -14.18
C LEU A 118 9.97 -21.38 -14.57
N GLY A 119 10.32 -21.63 -15.83
CA GLY A 119 10.54 -22.98 -16.32
C GLY A 119 9.84 -23.25 -17.63
N ARG A 120 9.53 -24.52 -17.85
CA ARG A 120 8.83 -25.01 -19.04
C ARG A 120 7.60 -25.78 -18.62
N CYS A 121 6.52 -25.62 -19.38
CA CYS A 121 5.21 -26.16 -19.02
C CYS A 121 5.24 -27.64 -18.60
N VAL A 122 5.83 -28.53 -19.41
CA VAL A 122 5.84 -29.98 -19.12
C VAL A 122 6.81 -30.39 -18.02
N GLN A 123 7.70 -29.48 -17.59
CA GLN A 123 8.75 -29.76 -16.60
C GLN A 123 8.37 -29.23 -15.21
N GLY A 124 7.26 -28.50 -15.11
CA GLY A 124 6.89 -27.75 -13.92
C GLY A 124 7.40 -26.32 -13.96
N LEU A 125 6.79 -25.49 -13.11
CA LEU A 125 7.13 -24.09 -12.94
C LEU A 125 7.56 -23.84 -11.51
N GLU A 126 8.63 -23.09 -11.34
CA GLU A 126 9.11 -22.60 -10.06
C GLU A 126 8.21 -21.45 -9.56
N PRO A 127 8.10 -21.25 -8.24
CA PRO A 127 7.48 -20.05 -7.70
C PRO A 127 8.31 -18.80 -8.03
N ALA A 128 7.68 -17.63 -7.98
CA ALA A 128 8.34 -16.35 -8.17
C ALA A 128 8.05 -15.40 -7.02
N SER A 129 9.03 -14.54 -6.71
CA SER A 129 8.87 -13.49 -5.71
C SER A 129 9.63 -12.24 -6.11
N ALA A 130 9.10 -11.08 -5.72
CA ALA A 130 9.77 -9.80 -5.90
C ALA A 130 9.46 -8.88 -4.73
N ALA A 131 10.40 -7.97 -4.44
CA ALA A 131 10.18 -6.86 -3.53
C ALA A 131 10.22 -5.56 -4.33
N PHE A 132 9.30 -4.64 -4.03
CA PHE A 132 9.16 -3.38 -4.75
C PHE A 132 8.55 -2.30 -3.86
N SER A 133 8.61 -1.06 -4.35
CA SER A 133 7.98 0.10 -3.74
C SER A 133 6.59 0.30 -4.33
N LEU A 134 5.55 0.25 -3.50
CA LEU A 134 4.16 0.43 -3.89
C LEU A 134 3.69 1.84 -3.53
N PRO A 135 3.45 2.73 -4.51
CA PRO A 135 2.83 4.02 -4.25
C PRO A 135 1.41 3.83 -3.70
N ALA A 136 1.04 4.69 -2.77
CA ALA A 136 -0.31 4.76 -2.23
C ALA A 136 -0.71 6.20 -1.92
N GLU A 137 -1.99 6.52 -2.07
CA GLU A 137 -2.55 7.80 -1.67
C GLU A 137 -3.21 7.64 -0.30
N ALA A 138 -2.65 8.29 0.71
CA ALA A 138 -3.21 8.32 2.05
C ALA A 138 -4.09 9.56 2.22
N SER A 139 -5.36 9.34 2.54
CA SER A 139 -6.35 10.37 2.87
C SER A 139 -6.75 10.24 4.34
N VAL A 140 -6.62 11.31 5.11
CA VAL A 140 -6.89 11.31 6.55
C VAL A 140 -7.76 12.49 6.91
N ASP A 141 -8.85 12.18 7.61
CA ASP A 141 -9.74 13.14 8.25
C ASP A 141 -9.43 13.23 9.74
N VAL A 142 -9.24 14.46 10.20
CA VAL A 142 -8.96 14.80 11.59
C VAL A 142 -10.04 15.72 12.10
N THR A 143 -10.67 15.33 13.21
CA THR A 143 -11.73 16.12 13.84
C THR A 143 -11.42 16.34 15.31
N THR A 144 -11.65 17.56 15.79
CA THR A 144 -11.49 17.93 17.21
C THR A 144 -12.87 17.99 17.88
N GLY A 145 -12.98 17.40 19.07
CA GLY A 145 -14.20 17.39 19.88
C GLY A 145 -14.29 18.59 20.83
N SER A 146 -13.44 18.60 21.86
CA SER A 146 -13.20 19.77 22.72
C SER A 146 -11.73 20.15 22.68
N CYS A 147 -11.41 21.41 22.98
CA CYS A 147 -10.05 21.95 23.04
C CYS A 147 -9.76 22.56 24.43
N ASP A 148 -10.29 21.93 25.47
CA ASP A 148 -10.20 22.45 26.83
C ASP A 148 -8.79 22.27 27.42
N ASN A 149 -8.43 23.10 28.40
CA ASN A 149 -7.14 23.00 29.10
C ASN A 149 -7.01 21.71 29.93
N SER A 150 -8.12 21.07 30.29
CA SER A 150 -8.17 19.80 31.02
C SER A 150 -9.49 19.11 30.67
N PRO A 151 -9.50 17.85 30.19
CA PRO A 151 -8.39 16.90 30.08
C PRO A 151 -7.49 17.05 28.84
N GLY A 152 -7.55 18.17 28.12
CA GLY A 152 -6.86 18.35 26.83
C GLY A 152 -7.78 18.02 25.65
N PRO A 153 -7.34 18.29 24.42
CA PRO A 153 -8.20 18.13 23.26
C PRO A 153 -8.45 16.66 22.92
N PHE A 154 -9.70 16.36 22.57
CA PHE A 154 -10.10 15.06 22.05
C PHE A 154 -10.04 15.07 20.53
N ILE A 155 -9.04 14.40 19.96
CA ILE A 155 -8.91 14.26 18.50
C ILE A 155 -9.34 12.88 18.06
N THR A 156 -10.09 12.84 16.98
CA THR A 156 -10.45 11.60 16.31
C THR A 156 -9.93 11.60 14.88
N LEU A 157 -9.34 10.47 14.50
CA LEU A 157 -8.66 10.25 13.22
C LEU A 157 -9.37 9.12 12.48
N SER A 158 -9.72 9.34 11.22
CA SER A 158 -10.27 8.35 10.29
C SER A 158 -9.71 8.59 8.90
N GLY A 159 -9.87 7.63 7.99
CA GLY A 159 -9.42 7.82 6.62
C GLY A 159 -9.25 6.52 5.86
N GLU A 160 -8.58 6.63 4.74
CA GLU A 160 -8.32 5.52 3.84
C GLU A 160 -6.97 5.66 3.13
N ILE A 161 -6.43 4.52 2.71
CA ILE A 161 -5.25 4.45 1.86
C ILE A 161 -5.64 3.74 0.58
N ALA A 162 -5.52 4.42 -0.56
CA ALA A 162 -5.71 3.84 -1.89
C ALA A 162 -4.37 3.35 -2.43
N LEU A 163 -4.28 2.06 -2.71
CA LEU A 163 -3.07 1.41 -3.20
C LEU A 163 -2.98 1.48 -4.74
N ALA A 164 -1.78 1.68 -5.27
CA ALA A 164 -1.54 1.51 -6.71
C ALA A 164 -1.78 0.05 -7.14
N GLY A 165 -2.15 -0.14 -8.41
CA GLY A 165 -2.38 -1.48 -8.96
C GLY A 165 -1.07 -2.26 -9.16
N ILE A 166 -1.15 -3.58 -9.05
CA ILE A 166 -0.06 -4.52 -9.35
C ILE A 166 -0.58 -5.65 -10.24
N ASN A 167 0.19 -5.97 -11.27
CA ASN A 167 -0.08 -7.08 -12.19
C ASN A 167 1.11 -8.06 -12.22
N ALA A 168 0.82 -9.31 -12.56
CA ALA A 168 1.80 -10.28 -13.04
C ALA A 168 1.67 -10.41 -14.55
N ARG A 169 2.74 -10.04 -15.26
CA ARG A 169 2.90 -10.29 -16.69
C ARG A 169 3.56 -11.63 -16.92
N LEU A 170 2.81 -12.57 -17.47
CA LEU A 170 3.35 -13.82 -18.00
C LEU A 170 3.92 -13.57 -19.39
N ILE A 171 5.11 -14.10 -19.66
CA ILE A 171 5.81 -13.97 -20.95
C ILE A 171 6.09 -15.38 -21.46
N PHE A 172 5.61 -15.68 -22.67
CA PHE A 172 5.74 -16.99 -23.30
C PHE A 172 6.65 -16.89 -24.52
N ARG A 173 7.77 -17.62 -24.47
CA ARG A 173 8.75 -17.68 -25.57
C ARG A 173 8.83 -19.08 -26.15
N ASN A 174 8.44 -19.22 -27.42
CA ASN A 174 8.53 -20.50 -28.12
C ASN A 174 9.76 -20.61 -29.02
N ASN A 175 10.46 -19.51 -29.31
CA ASN A 175 11.54 -19.49 -30.31
C ASN A 175 12.94 -19.17 -29.75
N VAL A 176 13.21 -19.51 -28.50
CA VAL A 176 14.51 -19.23 -27.85
C VAL A 176 15.69 -19.83 -28.61
N LYS A 177 15.48 -20.92 -29.36
CA LYS A 177 16.50 -21.60 -30.18
C LYS A 177 16.43 -21.29 -31.68
N GLY A 178 15.54 -20.39 -32.12
CA GLY A 178 15.37 -20.06 -33.55
C GLY A 178 14.74 -21.18 -34.40
N THR A 179 14.11 -22.19 -33.79
CA THR A 179 13.54 -23.37 -34.45
C THR A 179 12.12 -23.16 -34.98
N HIS A 180 11.49 -22.02 -34.68
CA HIS A 180 10.12 -21.69 -35.08
C HIS A 180 10.10 -20.42 -35.94
N THR A 181 9.07 -20.29 -36.79
CA THR A 181 8.87 -19.12 -37.66
C THR A 181 8.31 -17.91 -36.93
N HIS A 182 7.61 -18.12 -35.80
CA HIS A 182 7.11 -17.05 -34.94
C HIS A 182 8.17 -16.63 -33.92
N THR A 183 8.57 -15.35 -33.93
CA THR A 183 9.59 -14.77 -33.04
C THR A 183 9.01 -13.88 -31.96
N GLU A 184 7.75 -13.45 -32.11
CA GLU A 184 7.07 -12.58 -31.14
C GLU A 184 6.77 -13.32 -29.84
N ASP A 185 7.07 -12.68 -28.73
CA ASP A 185 6.67 -13.13 -27.40
C ASP A 185 5.16 -12.90 -27.22
N VAL A 186 4.48 -13.85 -26.60
CA VAL A 186 3.10 -13.64 -26.16
C VAL A 186 3.11 -13.24 -24.70
N THR A 187 2.38 -12.18 -24.36
CA THR A 187 2.23 -11.72 -22.98
C THR A 187 0.79 -11.81 -22.52
N ALA A 188 0.59 -12.18 -21.26
CA ALA A 188 -0.71 -12.14 -20.60
C ALA A 188 -0.58 -11.51 -19.22
N ASP A 189 -1.37 -10.48 -18.95
CA ASP A 189 -1.35 -9.77 -17.67
C ASP A 189 -2.45 -10.32 -16.75
N VAL A 190 -2.10 -10.50 -15.48
CA VAL A 190 -2.96 -11.04 -14.44
C VAL A 190 -2.98 -10.05 -13.28
N VAL A 191 -4.16 -9.52 -12.93
CA VAL A 191 -4.32 -8.55 -11.85
C VAL A 191 -4.07 -9.24 -10.50
N ILE A 192 -3.10 -8.73 -9.75
CA ILE A 192 -2.79 -9.16 -8.37
C ILE A 192 -3.51 -8.26 -7.37
N LEU A 193 -3.36 -6.95 -7.55
CA LEU A 193 -3.99 -5.91 -6.76
C LEU A 193 -4.62 -4.91 -7.74
N PRO A 194 -5.95 -4.72 -7.73
CA PRO A 194 -6.56 -3.72 -8.60
C PRO A 194 -6.12 -2.31 -8.18
N GLU A 195 -6.01 -1.42 -9.16
CA GLU A 195 -5.73 -0.01 -8.90
C GLU A 195 -6.87 0.63 -8.10
N GLY A 196 -6.51 1.37 -7.05
CA GLY A 196 -7.47 2.05 -6.18
C GLY A 196 -8.10 1.13 -5.13
N GLU A 197 -7.56 -0.08 -4.91
CA GLU A 197 -7.95 -0.88 -3.74
C GLU A 197 -7.71 -0.06 -2.46
N THR A 198 -8.75 0.08 -1.62
CA THR A 198 -8.70 0.97 -0.45
C THR A 198 -8.68 0.18 0.85
N ILE A 199 -7.74 0.54 1.73
CA ILE A 199 -7.73 0.11 3.13
C ILE A 199 -8.28 1.25 3.98
N ARG A 200 -9.43 1.02 4.61
CA ARG A 200 -10.06 1.99 5.50
C ARG A 200 -9.69 1.71 6.95
N PHE A 201 -9.34 2.76 7.68
CA PHE A 201 -9.16 2.66 9.13
C PHE A 201 -10.27 3.39 9.85
N ALA A 202 -10.87 2.70 10.82
CA ALA A 202 -11.99 3.22 11.58
C ALA A 202 -11.56 4.41 12.45
N LYS A 203 -12.55 5.25 12.76
CA LYS A 203 -12.41 6.36 13.70
C LYS A 203 -11.76 5.87 14.99
N GLN A 204 -10.57 6.36 15.28
CA GLN A 204 -9.86 6.02 16.52
C GLN A 204 -10.54 6.68 17.72
N PRO A 205 -10.50 6.04 18.91
CA PRO A 205 -10.99 6.66 20.13
C PRO A 205 -10.28 8.00 20.36
N PRO A 206 -10.88 8.90 21.16
CA PRO A 206 -10.29 10.21 21.41
C PRO A 206 -8.86 10.08 21.90
N LEU A 207 -7.92 10.55 21.07
CA LEU A 207 -6.51 10.54 21.41
C LEU A 207 -6.28 11.74 22.34
N GLY A 208 -5.85 11.46 23.58
CA GLY A 208 -5.57 12.51 24.56
C GLY A 208 -4.43 13.40 24.08
N GLY A 209 -4.63 14.72 24.13
CA GLY A 209 -3.63 15.72 23.80
C GLY A 209 -3.16 16.52 25.01
N VAL A 210 -2.20 17.42 24.77
CA VAL A 210 -1.75 18.41 25.75
C VAL A 210 -2.82 19.51 25.95
N GLY A 211 -3.01 19.95 27.20
CA GLY A 211 -4.03 20.95 27.54
C GLY A 211 -3.94 22.25 26.74
N GLY A 212 -5.07 22.76 26.24
CA GLY A 212 -5.17 24.09 25.63
C GLY A 212 -5.34 24.07 24.11
N ASN A 213 -4.62 24.94 23.39
CA ASN A 213 -4.75 25.11 21.94
C ASN A 213 -3.47 24.71 21.19
N PRO A 214 -3.10 23.40 21.23
CA PRO A 214 -1.86 22.94 20.65
C PRO A 214 -1.84 23.09 19.13
N ARG A 215 -0.63 23.18 18.59
CA ARG A 215 -0.36 22.91 17.18
C ARG A 215 -0.42 21.42 16.94
N ILE A 216 -1.13 21.03 15.89
CA ILE A 216 -1.35 19.63 15.53
C ILE A 216 -0.67 19.41 14.19
N SER A 217 0.11 18.34 14.11
CA SER A 217 0.69 17.86 12.85
C SER A 217 0.54 16.35 12.75
N ILE A 218 0.51 15.86 11.52
CA ILE A 218 0.47 14.43 11.21
C ILE A 218 1.68 14.06 10.37
N GLN A 219 2.24 12.89 10.62
CA GLN A 219 3.32 12.32 9.83
C GLN A 219 3.06 10.84 9.62
N PHE A 220 3.29 10.35 8.39
CA PHE A 220 3.23 8.92 8.10
C PHE A 220 4.58 8.27 8.37
N LEU A 221 4.54 7.08 8.95
CA LEU A 221 5.70 6.25 9.27
C LEU A 221 5.55 4.88 8.62
N ASP A 222 6.66 4.24 8.28
CA ASP A 222 6.69 2.84 7.88
C ASP A 222 6.47 1.90 9.08
N GLY A 223 6.35 0.59 8.83
CA GLY A 223 6.20 -0.42 9.88
C GLY A 223 7.38 -0.55 10.86
N SER A 224 8.52 0.09 10.56
CA SER A 224 9.68 0.19 11.48
C SER A 224 9.71 1.52 12.25
N GLY A 225 8.76 2.42 12.01
CA GLY A 225 8.67 3.74 12.62
C GLY A 225 9.51 4.82 11.93
N ASN A 226 10.06 4.57 10.74
CA ASN A 226 10.79 5.59 9.98
C ASN A 226 9.81 6.54 9.26
N PRO A 227 10.11 7.85 9.19
CA PRO A 227 9.28 8.79 8.45
C PRO A 227 9.15 8.50 6.95
N LEU A 228 7.92 8.48 6.44
CA LEU A 228 7.59 8.41 5.01
C LEU A 228 7.41 9.80 4.37
N GLY A 229 7.70 10.86 5.12
CA GLY A 229 7.57 12.25 4.67
C GLY A 229 7.78 13.25 5.81
N ALA A 230 7.74 14.54 5.49
CA ALA A 230 7.75 15.58 6.50
C ALA A 230 6.40 15.67 7.25
N PRO A 231 6.36 16.14 8.50
CA PRO A 231 5.10 16.40 9.20
C PRO A 231 4.27 17.44 8.46
N ILE A 232 2.98 17.16 8.30
CA ILE A 232 1.99 18.06 7.71
C ILE A 232 1.27 18.80 8.83
N PHE A 233 1.34 20.13 8.80
CA PHE A 233 0.71 20.96 9.82
C PHE A 233 -0.80 21.08 9.53
N LEU A 234 -1.61 20.61 10.48
CA LEU A 234 -3.08 20.57 10.37
C LEU A 234 -3.76 21.82 10.95
N GLY A 235 -3.01 22.66 11.65
CA GLY A 235 -3.55 23.84 12.32
C GLY A 235 -3.47 23.73 13.84
N ARG A 236 -4.36 24.44 14.50
CA ARG A 236 -4.50 24.45 15.97
C ARG A 236 -5.79 23.75 16.37
N CYS A 237 -5.90 23.26 17.60
CA CYS A 237 -7.10 22.54 18.01
C CYS A 237 -8.42 23.28 17.73
N VAL A 238 -8.49 24.58 18.07
CA VAL A 238 -9.69 25.41 17.86
C VAL A 238 -9.85 25.90 16.41
N GLN A 239 -8.85 25.66 15.57
CA GLN A 239 -8.76 26.16 14.19
C GLN A 239 -7.90 25.20 13.36
N LEU A 240 -8.50 24.07 13.00
CA LEU A 240 -7.95 23.19 11.97
C LEU A 240 -8.07 23.87 10.60
N ASN A 241 -7.10 23.61 9.73
CA ASN A 241 -6.97 24.22 8.39
C ASN A 241 -7.39 23.25 7.28
#